data_AF-A0A172N391-F1
#
_entry.id   AF-A0A172N391-F1
#
_cell.length_a   1.000
_cell.length_b   1.000
_cell.length_c   1.000
_cell.angle_alpha   90.00
_cell.angle_beta   90.00
_cell.angle_gamma   90.00
#
_symmetry.space_group_name_H-M   'P 1'
#
loop_
_entity.id
_entity.type
_entity.pdbx_description
1 polymer ?
#
loop_
_entity_poly.entity_id
_entity_poly.type
_entity_poly.pdbx_seq_one_letter_code
_entity_poly.pdbx_strand_id
1 'polypeptide(L)'
;WQHTSYLDMPGFGAVASNGLIVRDGGRVLVVDTAWTDDQTAQILNWIKQEINLPVALAVVTHAHQDKMGGMDALHAAGIATYANALSNQLAPQEGMVAAQHSLTFAA
;
A
#
# COMPACT_ATOMS: atom_id res chain seq x y z
N TRP A 1 -10.41 -7.93 4.88
CA TRP A 1 -11.23 -6.96 4.12
C TRP A 1 -10.53 -6.63 2.81
N GLN A 2 -11.29 -6.22 1.80
CA GLN A 2 -10.76 -5.59 0.59
C GLN A 2 -10.98 -4.09 0.69
N HIS A 3 -9.97 -3.29 0.32
CA HIS A 3 -10.16 -1.87 0.04
C HIS A 3 -10.13 -1.66 -1.48
N THR A 4 -10.91 -0.69 -1.95
CA THR A 4 -10.95 -0.31 -3.37
C THR A 4 -10.83 1.20 -3.45
N SER A 5 -9.89 1.67 -4.26
CA SER A 5 -9.61 3.07 -4.55
C SER A 5 -9.80 3.35 -6.04
N TYR A 6 -10.01 4.61 -6.40
CA TYR A 6 -10.21 5.01 -7.80
C TYR A 6 -9.31 6.19 -8.16
N LEU A 7 -8.86 6.19 -9.42
CA LEU A 7 -8.21 7.35 -10.04
C LEU A 7 -8.81 7.53 -11.43
N ASP A 8 -9.18 8.78 -11.75
CA ASP A 8 -9.63 9.13 -13.09
C ASP A 8 -8.43 9.20 -14.03
N MET A 9 -8.37 8.26 -14.97
CA MET A 9 -7.27 8.14 -15.93
C MET A 9 -7.72 8.64 -17.32
N PRO A 10 -6.91 9.46 -18.01
CA PRO A 10 -7.22 9.93 -19.36
C PRO A 10 -7.53 8.78 -20.32
N GLY A 11 -8.72 8.80 -20.93
CA GLY A 11 -9.17 7.77 -21.88
C GLY A 11 -9.79 6.52 -21.27
N PHE A 12 -9.74 6.34 -19.94
CA PHE A 12 -10.28 5.17 -19.24
C PHE A 12 -11.40 5.52 -18.24
N GLY A 13 -11.43 6.76 -17.74
CA GLY A 13 -12.33 7.17 -16.65
C GLY A 13 -11.84 6.64 -15.30
N ALA A 14 -12.76 6.42 -14.36
CA ALA A 14 -12.42 5.95 -13.02
C ALA A 14 -11.92 4.50 -13.04
N VAL A 15 -10.62 4.30 -12.77
CA VAL A 15 -9.99 2.97 -12.73
C VAL A 15 -9.91 2.48 -11.29
N ALA A 16 -10.53 1.34 -11.02
CA ALA A 16 -10.48 0.70 -9.70
C ALA A 16 -9.11 0.05 -9.45
N SER A 17 -8.54 0.28 -8.26
CA SER A 17 -7.43 -0.50 -7.72
C SER A 17 -7.84 -1.12 -6.39
N ASN A 18 -7.57 -2.42 -6.24
CA ASN A 18 -7.87 -3.18 -5.04
C ASN A 18 -6.61 -3.50 -4.26
N GLY A 19 -6.74 -3.51 -2.94
CA GLY A 19 -5.80 -4.10 -2.01
C GLY A 19 -6.51 -4.79 -0.85
N LEU A 20 -5.74 -5.39 0.07
CA LEU A 20 -6.27 -6.17 1.17
C LEU A 20 -5.87 -5.59 2.52
N ILE A 21 -6.75 -5.80 3.50
CA ILE A 21 -6.49 -5.59 4.92
C ILE A 21 -6.62 -6.96 5.56
N VAL A 22 -5.51 -7.48 6.06
CA VAL A 22 -5.40 -8.82 6.65
C VAL A 22 -5.19 -8.68 8.14
N ARG A 23 -6.07 -9.27 8.94
CA ARG A 23 -5.89 -9.36 10.39
C ARG A 23 -5.14 -10.65 10.71
N ASP A 24 -4.09 -10.51 11.50
CA ASP A 24 -3.36 -11.63 12.10
C ASP A 24 -3.24 -11.40 13.61
N GLY A 25 -4.01 -12.18 14.38
CA GLY A 25 -4.12 -12.01 15.82
C GLY A 25 -4.49 -10.58 16.24
N GLY A 26 -3.55 -9.92 16.93
CA GLY A 26 -3.65 -8.55 17.45
C GLY A 26 -3.05 -7.47 16.54
N ARG A 27 -2.80 -7.77 15.26
CA ARG A 27 -2.18 -6.84 14.30
C ARG A 27 -2.90 -6.88 12.95
N VAL A 28 -2.64 -5.86 12.14
CA VAL A 28 -3.11 -5.75 10.77
C VAL A 28 -1.91 -5.64 9.82
N LEU A 29 -2.02 -6.33 8.70
CA LEU A 29 -1.20 -6.23 7.51
C LEU A 29 -2.01 -5.55 6.41
N VAL A 30 -1.42 -4.58 5.71
CA VAL A 30 -2.00 -4.03 4.48
C VAL A 30 -1.29 -4.64 3.27
N VAL A 31 -2.05 -5.03 2.25
CA VAL A 31 -1.53 -5.45 0.94
C VAL A 31 -1.95 -4.40 -0.07
N ASP A 32 -0.95 -3.79 -0.71
CA ASP A 32 -1.05 -2.66 -1.63
C ASP A 32 -1.65 -1.38 -1.01
N THR A 33 -1.17 -0.22 -1.47
CA THR A 33 -1.75 1.09 -1.12
C THR A 33 -2.99 1.39 -1.97
N ALA A 34 -3.63 2.53 -1.72
CA ALA A 34 -4.50 3.14 -2.71
C ALA A 34 -3.67 3.89 -3.77
N TRP A 35 -4.36 4.46 -4.76
CA TRP A 35 -3.77 5.31 -5.81
C TRP A 35 -2.99 6.54 -5.31
N THR A 36 -3.31 7.05 -4.12
CA THR A 36 -2.71 8.26 -3.55
C THR A 36 -2.48 8.13 -2.04
N ASP A 37 -1.62 8.99 -1.50
CA ASP A 37 -1.42 9.14 -0.05
C ASP A 37 -2.71 9.48 0.69
N ASP A 38 -3.51 10.41 0.18
CA ASP A 38 -4.78 10.80 0.79
C ASP A 38 -5.76 9.62 0.88
N GLN A 39 -5.88 8.83 -0.18
CA GLN A 39 -6.74 7.65 -0.18
C GLN A 39 -6.18 6.55 0.75
N THR A 40 -4.86 6.43 0.85
CA THR A 40 -4.20 5.48 1.76
C THR A 40 -4.38 5.89 3.22
N ALA A 41 -4.29 7.19 3.53
CA ALA A 41 -4.58 7.73 4.86
C ALA A 41 -6.03 7.48 5.29
N GLN A 42 -6.99 7.54 4.35
CA GLN A 42 -8.38 7.16 4.63
C GLN A 42 -8.51 5.68 5.00
N ILE A 43 -7.79 4.79 4.31
CA ILE A 43 -7.75 3.36 4.64
C ILE A 43 -7.17 3.14 6.03
N LEU A 44 -6.05 3.81 6.37
CA LEU A 44 -5.45 3.70 7.71
C LEU A 44 -6.38 4.21 8.81
N ASN A 45 -7.08 5.32 8.57
CA ASN A 45 -8.08 5.84 9.49
C ASN A 45 -9.27 4.89 9.67
N TRP A 46 -9.73 4.26 8.59
CA TRP A 46 -10.78 3.25 8.65
C TRP A 46 -10.35 2.03 9.46
N ILE A 47 -9.12 1.53 9.25
CA ILE A 47 -8.56 0.43 10.06
C ILE A 47 -8.56 0.80 11.54
N LYS A 48 -8.14 2.03 11.87
CA LYS A 48 -8.12 2.53 13.24
C LYS A 48 -9.52 2.58 13.87
N GLN A 49 -10.52 3.03 13.12
CA GLN A 49 -11.89 3.19 13.63
C GLN A 49 -12.64 1.86 13.74
N GLU A 50 -12.53 1.00 12.73
CA GLU A 50 -13.37 -0.20 12.61
C GLU A 50 -12.72 -1.48 13.12
N ILE A 51 -11.40 -1.62 12.94
CA ILE A 51 -10.65 -2.80 13.40
C ILE A 51 -9.97 -2.51 14.73
N ASN A 52 -9.51 -1.27 14.95
CA ASN A 52 -8.85 -0.79 16.16
C ASN A 52 -7.67 -1.69 16.61
N LEU A 53 -6.85 -2.09 15.64
CA LEU A 53 -5.59 -2.81 15.85
C LEU A 53 -4.46 -2.08 15.12
N PRO A 54 -3.21 -2.17 15.60
CA PRO A 54 -2.08 -1.54 14.94
C PRO A 54 -1.81 -2.17 13.57
N VAL A 55 -1.57 -1.33 12.57
CA VAL A 55 -1.00 -1.76 11.28
C VAL A 55 0.49 -2.00 11.49
N ALA A 56 0.91 -3.25 11.43
CA ALA A 56 2.29 -3.63 11.74
C ALA A 56 3.21 -3.44 10.52
N LEU A 57 2.73 -3.79 9.34
CA LEU A 57 3.47 -3.65 8.10
C LEU A 57 2.53 -3.57 6.89
N ALA A 58 3.08 -3.15 5.77
CA ALA A 58 2.45 -3.21 4.46
C ALA A 58 3.34 -3.96 3.45
N VAL A 59 2.72 -4.78 2.61
CA VAL A 59 3.37 -5.43 1.47
C VAL A 59 2.81 -4.84 0.19
N VAL A 60 3.68 -4.39 -0.72
CA VAL A 60 3.29 -3.85 -2.02
C VAL A 60 3.75 -4.77 -3.14
N THR A 61 2.83 -5.07 -4.06
CA THR A 61 3.00 -6.12 -5.08
C THR A 61 3.93 -5.70 -6.21
N HIS A 62 3.80 -4.48 -6.74
CA HIS A 62 4.61 -3.97 -7.85
C HIS A 62 4.72 -2.44 -7.85
N ALA A 63 5.56 -1.89 -8.73
CA ALA A 63 6.02 -0.50 -8.67
C ALA A 63 5.04 0.56 -9.20
N HIS A 64 3.93 0.16 -9.82
CA HIS A 64 2.97 1.10 -10.38
C HIS A 64 2.23 1.91 -9.30
N GLN A 65 1.77 3.11 -9.67
CA GLN A 65 1.05 4.03 -8.79
C GLN A 65 -0.23 3.43 -8.17
N ASP A 66 -0.92 2.51 -8.86
CA ASP A 66 -2.13 1.91 -8.32
C ASP A 66 -1.87 1.05 -7.08
N LYS A 67 -0.60 0.66 -6.85
CA LYS A 67 -0.14 -0.14 -5.69
C LYS A 67 0.86 0.57 -4.77
N MET A 68 1.65 1.52 -5.29
CA MET A 68 2.66 2.30 -4.55
C MET A 68 2.32 3.78 -4.38
N GLY A 69 1.18 4.26 -4.87
CA GLY A 69 0.82 5.68 -4.83
C GLY A 69 0.59 6.26 -3.43
N GLY A 70 0.53 5.42 -2.39
CA GLY A 70 0.33 5.82 -1.00
C GLY A 70 1.50 5.53 -0.05
N MET A 71 2.71 5.38 -0.59
CA MET A 71 3.88 4.96 0.19
C MET A 71 4.31 6.01 1.22
N ASP A 72 4.18 7.30 0.91
CA ASP A 72 4.54 8.36 1.86
C ASP A 72 3.56 8.40 3.05
N ALA A 73 2.27 8.15 2.83
CA ALA A 73 1.30 8.00 3.91
C ALA A 73 1.65 6.85 4.87
N LEU A 74 2.14 5.72 4.35
CA LEU A 74 2.60 4.60 5.17
C LEU A 74 3.86 4.96 5.97
N HIS A 75 4.84 5.61 5.33
CA HIS A 75 6.08 6.01 6.00
C HIS A 75 5.85 7.06 7.07
N ALA A 76 4.99 8.06 6.79
CA ALA A 76 4.58 9.07 7.76
C ALA A 76 3.86 8.48 8.97
N ALA A 77 3.11 7.37 8.77
CA ALA A 77 2.47 6.62 9.85
C ALA A 77 3.43 5.67 10.60
N GLY A 78 4.71 5.60 10.20
CA GLY A 78 5.71 4.71 10.80
C GLY A 78 5.47 3.23 10.51
N ILE A 79 4.75 2.90 9.43
CA ILE A 79 4.44 1.52 9.04
C ILE A 79 5.60 0.95 8.23
N ALA A 80 6.11 -0.22 8.65
CA ALA A 80 7.16 -0.91 7.91
C ALA A 80 6.64 -1.36 6.53
N THR A 81 7.37 -1.04 5.47
CA THR A 81 6.96 -1.36 4.09
C THR A 81 7.88 -2.38 3.45
N TYR A 82 7.29 -3.32 2.71
CA TYR A 82 7.99 -4.41 2.06
C TYR A 82 7.55 -4.55 0.60
N ALA A 83 8.48 -4.76 -0.31
CA ALA A 83 8.20 -5.13 -1.69
C ALA A 83 9.33 -6.01 -2.26
N ASN A 84 9.14 -6.61 -3.44
CA ASN A 84 10.23 -7.30 -4.14
C ASN A 84 11.39 -6.32 -4.41
N ALA A 85 12.64 -6.81 -4.39
CA ALA A 85 13.82 -6.00 -4.72
C ALA A 85 13.71 -5.31 -6.10
N LEU A 86 13.14 -5.99 -7.10
CA LEU A 86 12.87 -5.41 -8.41
C LEU A 86 11.85 -4.27 -8.33
N SER A 87 10.77 -4.42 -7.56
CA SER A 87 9.78 -3.35 -7.37
C SER A 87 10.41 -2.13 -6.69
N ASN A 88 11.27 -2.34 -5.67
CA ASN A 88 12.01 -1.26 -5.02
C ASN A 88 12.98 -0.55 -5.97
N GLN A 89 13.56 -1.27 -6.94
CA GLN A 89 14.42 -0.68 -7.96
C GLN A 89 13.63 0.14 -8.99
N LEU A 90 12.43 -0.32 -9.37
CA LEU A 90 11.60 0.33 -10.39
C LEU A 90 10.84 1.55 -9.84
N ALA A 91 10.42 1.54 -8.57
CA ALA A 91 9.58 2.58 -8.00
C ALA A 91 10.10 4.01 -8.23
N PRO A 92 11.39 4.34 -7.96
CA PRO A 92 11.89 5.69 -8.22
C PRO A 92 11.93 6.08 -9.70
N GLN A 93 12.01 5.10 -10.61
CA GLN A 93 12.00 5.33 -12.06
C GLN A 93 10.60 5.69 -12.57
N GLU A 94 9.57 5.26 -11.85
CA GLU A 94 8.15 5.53 -12.13
C GLU A 94 7.60 6.68 -11.28
N GLY A 95 8.48 7.40 -10.55
CA GLY A 95 8.10 8.53 -9.70
C GLY A 95 7.47 8.13 -8.37
N MET A 96 7.53 6.85 -7.99
CA MET A 96 7.01 6.32 -6.74
C MET A 96 8.11 6.21 -5.67
N VAL A 97 7.68 6.07 -4.41
CA VAL A 97 8.58 5.88 -3.26
C VAL A 97 8.77 4.39 -3.00
N ALA A 98 10.03 3.94 -2.96
CA ALA A 98 10.36 2.54 -2.71
C ALA A 98 10.01 2.09 -1.29
N ALA A 99 9.78 0.78 -1.11
CA ALA A 99 9.61 0.22 0.22
C ALA A 99 10.92 0.23 1.02
N GLN A 100 10.81 0.33 2.34
CA GLN A 100 11.95 0.36 3.26
C GLN A 100 12.71 -0.97 3.31
N HIS A 101 12.02 -2.07 3.00
CA HIS A 101 12.58 -3.41 3.04
C HIS A 101 12.30 -4.18 1.75
N SER A 102 13.23 -5.07 1.39
CA SER A 102 13.02 -6.05 0.33
C SER A 102 12.51 -7.37 0.88
N LEU A 103 11.49 -7.94 0.23
CA LEU A 103 11.03 -9.30 0.51
C LEU A 103 12.04 -10.31 -0.03
N THR A 104 12.50 -11.18 0.85
CA THR A 104 13.32 -12.34 0.52
C THR A 104 12.53 -13.60 0.82
N PHE A 105 12.36 -14.48 -0.17
CA PHE A 105 11.82 -15.81 0.04
C PHE A 105 12.98 -16.78 0.25
N ALA A 106 12.85 -17.68 1.22
CA ALA A 106 13.78 -18.80 1.33
C ALA A 106 13.63 -19.67 0.06
N ALA A 107 14.76 -19.98 -0.57
CA ALA A 107 14.82 -20.89 -1.70
C ALA A 107 14.62 -22.34 -1.27
#